data_AF-A0A248KHV4-F1
#
_entry.id   AF-A0A248KHV4-F1
#
_cell.length_a   1.000
_cell.length_b   1.000
_cell.length_c   1.000
_cell.angle_alpha   90.00
_cell.angle_beta   90.00
_cell.angle_gamma   90.00
#
_symmetry.space_group_name_H-M   'P 1'
#
loop_
_entity.id
_entity.type
_entity.pdbx_description
1 polymer ?
#
loop_
_entity_poly.entity_id
_entity_poly.type
_entity_poly.pdbx_seq_one_letter_code
_entity_poly.pdbx_strand_id
1 'polypeptide(L)'
;MRCCRQRGGFYLYGTADGTDRELLALDGAEAASGIGIELQSADHSRLPLNTASATYPIDPTLADNTFLFYARYLSTADNVTSGAANVTATFTLTWQ
;
A
#
# COMPACT_ATOMS: atom_id res chain seq x y z
N MET A 1 -0.88 36.58 -4.25
CA MET A 1 -0.93 35.79 -2.99
C MET A 1 -0.41 34.42 -3.35
N ARG A 2 0.79 34.06 -2.86
CA ARG A 2 1.54 32.89 -3.37
C ARG A 2 0.97 31.60 -2.76
N CYS A 3 0.75 30.65 -3.67
CA CYS A 3 0.26 29.29 -3.50
C CYS A 3 0.97 28.52 -2.37
N CYS A 4 0.23 28.11 -1.33
CA CYS A 4 0.60 26.94 -0.53
C CYS A 4 0.21 25.71 -1.33
N ARG A 5 1.14 25.18 -2.13
CA ARG A 5 1.00 23.85 -2.73
C ARG A 5 1.21 22.84 -1.62
N GLN A 6 0.16 22.57 -0.85
CA GLN A 6 0.21 21.64 0.25
C GLN A 6 0.51 20.25 -0.30
N ARG A 7 1.59 19.67 0.22
CA ARG A 7 2.16 18.41 -0.24
C ARG A 7 1.81 17.37 0.81
N GLY A 8 0.96 16.42 0.43
CA GLY A 8 0.61 15.27 1.27
C GLY A 8 1.62 14.15 1.09
N GLY A 9 2.14 13.58 2.17
CA GLY A 9 2.88 12.33 2.15
C GLY A 9 2.01 11.20 2.66
N PHE A 10 1.91 10.10 1.91
CA PHE A 10 1.32 8.87 2.42
C PHE A 10 2.43 7.94 2.93
N TYR A 11 2.16 7.30 4.05
CA TYR A 11 2.99 6.22 4.56
C TYR A 11 2.14 4.97 4.68
N LEU A 12 2.63 3.86 4.11
CA LEU A 12 2.05 2.55 4.27
C LEU A 12 2.83 1.78 5.31
N TYR A 13 2.12 1.22 6.28
CA TYR A 13 2.69 0.31 7.27
C TYR A 13 1.97 -1.02 7.23
N GLY A 14 2.74 -2.08 7.37
CA GLY A 14 2.23 -3.45 7.44
C GLY A 14 3.35 -4.46 7.59
N THR A 15 2.98 -5.69 7.92
CA THR A 15 3.91 -6.81 8.00
C THR A 15 4.36 -7.16 6.59
N ALA A 16 5.65 -7.04 6.31
CA ALA A 16 6.23 -7.41 5.03
C ALA A 16 6.29 -8.93 4.89
N ASP A 17 6.05 -9.44 3.68
CA ASP A 17 6.25 -10.85 3.35
C ASP A 17 7.71 -11.28 3.57
N GLY A 18 7.89 -12.54 3.97
CA GLY A 18 9.21 -13.09 4.29
C GLY A 18 10.10 -13.30 3.06
N THR A 19 9.51 -13.44 1.88
CA THR A 19 10.21 -13.71 0.61
C THR A 19 10.37 -12.45 -0.22
N ASP A 20 9.30 -11.67 -0.41
CA ASP A 20 9.32 -10.35 -1.06
C ASP A 20 8.93 -9.26 -0.07
N ARG A 21 9.93 -8.50 0.41
CA ARG A 21 9.72 -7.47 1.43
C ARG A 21 8.89 -6.27 0.98
N GLU A 22 8.58 -6.17 -0.31
CA GLU A 22 7.72 -5.13 -0.85
C GLU A 22 6.24 -5.57 -0.94
N LEU A 23 5.93 -6.82 -0.59
CA LEU A 23 4.58 -7.33 -0.45
C LEU A 23 4.14 -7.39 1.02
N LEU A 24 2.84 -7.27 1.25
CA LEU A 24 2.26 -7.52 2.56
C LEU A 24 2.09 -9.03 2.79
N ALA A 25 2.52 -9.49 3.96
CA ALA A 25 2.31 -10.84 4.44
C ALA A 25 0.83 -11.08 4.75
N LEU A 26 0.36 -12.30 4.52
CA LEU A 26 -0.98 -12.71 4.94
C LEU A 26 -1.04 -12.98 6.45
N ASP A 27 -2.19 -12.65 7.04
CA ASP A 27 -2.47 -12.83 8.46
C ASP A 27 -3.26 -14.13 8.73
N GLY A 28 -2.93 -14.83 9.82
CA GLY A 28 -3.69 -15.98 10.35
C GLY A 28 -3.02 -17.34 10.19
N ALA A 29 -3.41 -18.30 11.02
CA ALA A 29 -2.82 -19.65 11.04
C ALA A 29 -3.18 -20.50 9.82
N GLU A 30 -4.37 -20.29 9.25
CA GLU A 30 -4.88 -20.98 8.06
C GLU A 30 -4.68 -20.13 6.80
N ALA A 31 -3.69 -19.24 6.80
CA ALA A 31 -3.42 -18.37 5.67
C ALA A 31 -2.89 -19.16 4.46
N ALA A 32 -3.23 -18.69 3.27
CA ALA A 32 -2.59 -19.18 2.04
C ALA A 32 -1.07 -18.94 2.12
N SER A 33 -0.27 -19.84 1.55
CA SER A 33 1.18 -19.71 1.51
C SER A 33 1.67 -19.55 0.07
N GLY A 34 2.82 -18.88 -0.11
CA GLY A 34 3.39 -18.60 -1.42
C GLY A 34 2.73 -17.44 -2.16
N ILE A 35 1.94 -16.60 -1.46
CA ILE A 35 1.38 -15.36 -2.00
C ILE A 35 1.53 -14.22 -0.98
N GLY A 36 1.68 -13.00 -1.50
CA GLY A 36 1.58 -11.76 -0.75
C GLY A 36 0.63 -10.77 -1.44
N ILE A 37 0.28 -9.68 -0.76
CA ILE A 37 -0.55 -8.62 -1.32
C ILE A 37 0.31 -7.42 -1.68
N GLU A 38 0.26 -7.02 -2.95
CA GLU A 38 0.90 -5.81 -3.45
C GLU A 38 -0.09 -4.64 -3.42
N LEU A 39 0.36 -3.51 -2.89
CA LEU A 39 -0.34 -2.24 -2.99
C LEU A 39 0.29 -1.36 -4.05
N GLN A 40 -0.55 -0.73 -4.88
CA GLN A 40 -0.14 0.07 -6.00
C GLN A 40 -0.83 1.44 -5.98
N SER A 41 -0.10 2.42 -6.49
CA SER A 41 -0.54 3.77 -6.79
C SER A 41 -1.50 3.78 -8.00
N ALA A 42 -2.17 4.91 -8.25
CA ALA A 42 -3.11 5.09 -9.36
C ALA A 42 -2.50 4.82 -10.75
N ASP A 43 -1.18 4.94 -10.89
CA ASP A 43 -0.41 4.63 -12.10
C ASP A 43 0.06 3.18 -12.17
N HIS A 44 -0.42 2.31 -11.27
CA HIS A 44 0.03 0.93 -11.10
C HIS A 44 1.52 0.79 -10.72
N SER A 45 2.15 1.86 -10.21
CA SER A 45 3.46 1.72 -9.58
C SER A 45 3.33 1.08 -8.20
N ARG A 46 4.26 0.19 -7.87
CA ARG A 46 4.34 -0.47 -6.56
C ARG A 46 4.56 0.59 -5.48
N LEU A 47 3.75 0.54 -4.42
CA LEU A 47 3.92 1.39 -3.25
C LEU A 47 4.95 0.79 -2.30
N PRO A 48 5.99 1.55 -1.91
CA PRO A 48 6.97 1.05 -0.98
C PRO A 48 6.35 0.85 0.41
N LEU A 49 6.54 -0.35 0.98
CA LEU A 49 6.09 -0.68 2.33
C LEU A 49 7.03 -0.12 3.39
N ASN A 50 6.48 0.29 4.52
CA ASN A 50 7.20 0.77 5.70
C ASN A 50 8.17 1.94 5.42
N THR A 51 7.93 2.66 4.33
CA THR A 51 8.78 3.76 3.85
C THR A 51 7.89 4.89 3.34
N ALA A 52 8.44 6.09 3.25
CA ALA A 52 7.73 7.22 2.65
C ALA A 52 7.35 6.91 1.20
N SER A 53 6.06 7.03 0.85
CA SER A 53 5.63 6.96 -0.54
C SER A 53 5.84 8.29 -1.26
N ALA A 54 5.53 8.33 -2.55
CA ALA A 54 5.56 9.55 -3.34
C ALA A 54 4.70 10.65 -2.68
N THR A 55 5.05 11.91 -2.94
CA THR A 55 4.23 13.03 -2.50
C THR A 55 2.99 13.14 -3.39
N TYR A 56 1.82 13.15 -2.78
CA TYR A 56 0.56 13.36 -3.47
C TYR A 56 0.13 14.83 -3.32
N PRO A 57 -0.23 15.50 -4.42
CA PRO A 57 -0.73 16.87 -4.34
C PRO A 57 -2.09 16.86 -3.63
N ILE A 58 -2.26 17.76 -2.67
CA ILE A 58 -3.55 18.04 -2.05
C ILE A 58 -4.02 19.37 -2.60
N ASP A 59 -5.23 19.41 -3.13
CA ASP A 59 -5.88 20.65 -3.55
C ASP A 59 -6.77 21.17 -2.40
N PRO A 60 -6.38 22.27 -1.75
CA PRO A 60 -7.16 22.83 -0.64
C PRO A 60 -8.44 23.53 -1.11
N THR A 61 -8.65 23.70 -2.42
CA THR A 61 -9.87 24.29 -2.98
C THR A 61 -10.97 23.26 -3.22
N LEU A 62 -10.61 21.96 -3.23
CA LEU A 62 -11.57 20.87 -3.33
C LEU A 62 -12.14 20.53 -1.95
N ALA A 63 -13.45 20.27 -1.90
CA ALA A 63 -14.09 19.73 -0.70
C ALA A 63 -13.58 18.31 -0.39
N ASP A 64 -13.38 17.50 -1.44
CA ASP A 64 -12.90 16.13 -1.36
C ASP A 64 -11.65 15.94 -2.21
N ASN A 65 -10.60 15.35 -1.63
CA ASN A 65 -9.41 14.90 -2.36
C ASN A 65 -9.46 13.38 -2.48
N THR A 66 -9.61 12.85 -3.70
CA THR A 66 -9.68 11.41 -3.96
C THR A 66 -8.30 10.85 -4.28
N PHE A 67 -7.88 9.81 -3.55
CA PHE A 67 -6.64 9.07 -3.80
C PHE A 67 -6.99 7.64 -4.18
N LEU A 68 -6.58 7.23 -5.39
CA LEU A 68 -6.87 5.91 -5.92
C LEU A 68 -5.68 4.98 -5.69
N PHE A 69 -5.98 3.80 -5.17
CA PHE A 69 -5.01 2.74 -4.91
C PHE A 69 -5.56 1.41 -5.40
N TYR A 70 -4.66 0.51 -5.78
CA TYR A 70 -4.99 -0.83 -6.22
C TYR A 70 -4.31 -1.86 -5.32
N ALA A 71 -4.97 -3.01 -5.13
CA ALA A 71 -4.40 -4.15 -4.45
C ALA A 71 -4.48 -5.38 -5.35
N ARG A 72 -3.43 -6.22 -5.37
CA ARG A 72 -3.48 -7.52 -6.04
C ARG A 72 -2.69 -8.56 -5.28
N TYR A 73 -3.04 -9.83 -5.49
CA TYR A 73 -2.22 -10.95 -5.05
C TYR A 73 -1.03 -11.14 -6.00
N LEU A 74 0.13 -11.41 -5.43
CA LEU A 74 1.33 -11.78 -6.16
C LEU A 74 1.91 -13.06 -5.56
N SER A 75 2.29 -13.99 -6.43
CA SER A 75 2.93 -15.23 -6.01
C SER A 75 4.38 -14.97 -5.64
N THR A 76 4.80 -15.52 -4.51
CA THR A 76 6.17 -15.47 -3.98
C THR A 76 6.87 -16.83 -4.00
N ALA A 77 6.16 -17.90 -4.37
CA ALA A 77 6.68 -19.25 -4.47
C ALA A 77 6.04 -20.03 -5.62
N ASP A 78 6.77 -20.99 -6.18
CA ASP A 78 6.29 -21.84 -7.30
C ASP A 78 5.04 -22.65 -6.94
N ASN A 79 4.90 -23.02 -5.66
CA ASN A 79 3.73 -23.72 -5.14
C ASN A 79 2.96 -22.80 -4.20
N VAL A 80 1.74 -22.45 -4.59
CA VAL A 80 0.79 -21.70 -3.76
C VAL A 80 -0.16 -22.69 -3.09
N THR A 81 -0.31 -22.59 -1.77
CA THR A 81 -1.29 -23.38 -1.03
C THR A 81 -2.56 -22.58 -0.78
N SER A 82 -3.72 -23.25 -0.85
CA SER A 82 -5.00 -22.64 -0.52
C SER A 82 -5.08 -22.28 0.97
N GLY A 83 -5.75 -21.18 1.27
CA GLY A 83 -6.00 -20.73 2.64
C GLY A 83 -6.67 -19.35 2.63
N ALA A 84 -6.86 -18.76 3.80
CA ALA A 84 -7.35 -17.39 3.92
C ALA A 84 -6.30 -16.39 3.41
N ALA A 85 -6.73 -15.35 2.70
CA ALA A 85 -5.83 -14.33 2.16
C ALA A 85 -6.18 -12.96 2.73
N ASN A 86 -6.20 -12.88 4.06
CA ASN A 86 -6.52 -11.66 4.80
C ASN A 86 -5.23 -10.91 5.15
N VAL A 87 -5.30 -9.58 5.18
CA VAL A 87 -4.19 -8.74 5.65
C VAL A 87 -4.70 -7.45 6.27
N THR A 88 -3.94 -6.92 7.22
CA THR A 88 -4.13 -5.58 7.76
C THR A 88 -2.98 -4.66 7.37
N ALA A 89 -3.30 -3.50 6.80
CA ALA A 89 -2.34 -2.43 6.50
C ALA A 89 -2.85 -1.09 6.99
N THR A 90 -1.93 -0.22 7.42
CA THR A 90 -2.22 1.12 7.93
C THR A 90 -1.74 2.15 6.93
N PHE A 91 -2.62 3.09 6.59
CA PHE A 91 -2.33 4.24 5.72
C PHE A 91 -2.28 5.50 6.59
N THR A 92 -1.14 6.19 6.61
CA THR A 92 -0.99 7.47 7.31
C THR A 92 -0.86 8.58 6.29
N LEU A 93 -1.79 9.54 6.35
CA LEU A 93 -1.71 10.78 5.59
C LEU A 93 -1.08 11.87 6.45
N THR A 94 -0.03 12.48 5.94
CA THR A 94 0.61 13.66 6.52
C THR A 94 0.46 14.83 5.56
N TRP A 95 0.06 16.01 6.04
CA TRP A 95 -0.11 17.22 5.23
C TRP A 95 0.54 18.43 5.91
N GLN A 96 1.03 19.37 5.11
CA GLN A 96 1.64 20.64 5.55
C GLN A 96 1.27 21.76 4.57
#